data_AF-A0A2S9PV30-F1
#
_entry.id   AF-A0A2S9PV30-F1
#
_cell.length_a   1.000
_cell.length_b   1.000
_cell.length_c   1.000
_cell.angle_alpha   90.00
_cell.angle_beta   90.00
_cell.angle_gamma   90.00
#
_symmetry.space_group_name_H-M   'P 1'
#
loop_
_entity.id
_entity.type
_entity.pdbx_description
1 polymer ?
#
loop_
_entity_poly.entity_id
_entity_poly.type
_entity_poly.pdbx_seq_one_letter_code
_entity_poly.pdbx_strand_id
1 'polypeptide(L)'
;MRITHLRRATLTALPALAALLIGIAQPAAAAGPAAAGPDLTFSVDQPTATPGSTVNLTMTFTNNQATDVWFVYQSVQPTWPTTQRPDLKYAFSSCTAQGVTCSGTGGTSLGVNYAVPVPPGAQRTVDLAVTVAPDSGCNGTIGFYSYLYYEYDNGQSVKDGVFTTPETRVVCAPAPDGS
;
A
#
# COMPACT_ATOMS: atom_id res chain seq x y z
N MET A 1 -81.36 -34.26 32.07
CA MET A 1 -80.32 -33.30 32.47
C MET A 1 -79.03 -33.68 31.74
N ARG A 2 -78.47 -32.76 30.94
CA ARG A 2 -77.07 -32.69 30.43
C ARG A 2 -76.47 -33.87 29.65
N ILE A 3 -75.54 -33.72 28.70
CA ILE A 3 -75.07 -32.67 27.78
C ILE A 3 -74.34 -33.50 26.69
N THR A 4 -74.64 -33.24 25.42
CA THR A 4 -73.87 -33.70 24.24
C THR A 4 -72.54 -32.95 24.16
N HIS A 5 -71.38 -33.61 24.06
CA HIS A 5 -70.20 -33.04 23.39
C HIS A 5 -69.23 -34.13 22.87
N LEU A 6 -69.49 -34.64 21.67
CA LEU A 6 -68.41 -34.88 20.72
C LEU A 6 -68.12 -33.53 20.05
N ARG A 7 -66.89 -33.02 20.11
CA ARG A 7 -66.33 -32.18 19.05
C ARG A 7 -64.83 -31.92 19.27
N ARG A 8 -64.08 -32.20 18.19
CA ARG A 8 -62.88 -31.50 17.73
C ARG A 8 -61.57 -31.81 18.45
N ALA A 9 -61.04 -33.01 18.18
CA ALA A 9 -59.61 -33.16 17.99
C ALA A 9 -59.27 -32.68 16.56
N THR A 10 -59.01 -31.39 16.41
CA THR A 10 -58.52 -30.84 15.14
C THR A 10 -57.35 -29.90 15.38
N LEU A 11 -56.18 -30.36 14.91
CA LEU A 11 -55.08 -29.58 14.34
C LEU A 11 -54.64 -28.32 15.10
N THR A 12 -53.76 -28.47 16.09
CA THR A 12 -52.93 -27.37 16.59
C THR A 12 -51.49 -27.81 16.88
N ALA A 13 -50.89 -28.60 15.99
CA ALA A 13 -49.51 -29.08 16.18
C ALA A 13 -48.55 -28.74 15.02
N LEU A 14 -48.95 -27.88 14.08
CA LEU A 14 -48.13 -27.55 12.90
C LEU A 14 -47.59 -26.11 12.79
N PRO A 15 -48.13 -25.04 13.42
CA PRO A 15 -47.54 -23.71 13.26
C PRO A 15 -46.36 -23.43 14.20
N ALA A 16 -46.18 -24.19 15.29
CA ALA A 16 -45.15 -23.91 16.28
C ALA A 16 -43.73 -24.32 15.85
N LEU A 17 -43.58 -25.25 14.90
CA LEU A 17 -42.27 -25.72 14.44
C LEU A 17 -41.66 -24.84 13.34
N ALA A 18 -42.47 -24.06 12.61
CA ALA A 18 -41.99 -23.14 11.58
C ALA A 18 -41.37 -21.86 12.19
N ALA A 19 -41.79 -21.45 13.39
CA ALA A 19 -41.28 -20.25 14.04
C ALA A 19 -39.89 -20.44 14.68
N LEU A 20 -39.48 -21.69 14.96
CA LEU A 20 -38.19 -21.97 15.59
C LEU A 20 -37.02 -22.03 14.59
N LEU A 21 -37.31 -22.26 13.30
CA LEU A 21 -36.27 -22.37 12.25
C LEU A 21 -35.85 -21.02 11.65
N ILE A 22 -36.61 -19.95 11.89
CA ILE A 22 -36.30 -18.60 11.39
C ILE A 22 -35.31 -17.87 12.31
N GLY A 23 -35.16 -18.33 13.58
CA GLY A 23 -34.32 -17.68 14.58
C GLY A 23 -32.82 -18.04 14.56
N ILE A 24 -32.39 -18.99 13.73
CA ILE A 24 -30.98 -19.40 13.61
C ILE A 24 -30.29 -18.92 12.34
N ALA A 25 -30.98 -18.15 11.50
CA ALA A 25 -30.32 -17.42 10.42
C ALA A 25 -29.52 -16.29 11.07
N GLN A 26 -28.28 -16.58 11.44
CA GLN A 26 -27.28 -15.53 11.64
C GLN A 26 -27.40 -14.61 10.43
N PRO A 27 -27.53 -13.28 10.60
CA PRO A 27 -27.42 -12.39 9.46
C PRO A 27 -26.12 -12.78 8.77
N ALA A 28 -26.20 -13.14 7.48
CA ALA A 28 -25.01 -13.23 6.67
C ALA A 28 -24.36 -11.86 6.84
N ALA A 29 -23.29 -11.80 7.62
CA ALA A 29 -22.43 -10.65 7.61
C ALA A 29 -22.07 -10.51 6.14
N ALA A 30 -22.61 -9.49 5.48
CA ALA A 30 -22.01 -9.01 4.25
C ALA A 30 -20.53 -8.98 4.56
N ALA A 31 -19.73 -9.77 3.83
CA ALA A 31 -18.29 -9.74 3.98
C ALA A 31 -17.94 -8.26 3.98
N GLY A 32 -17.54 -7.73 5.15
CA GLY A 32 -17.08 -6.36 5.23
C GLY A 32 -16.06 -6.19 4.11
N PRO A 33 -15.98 -5.02 3.46
CA PRO A 33 -15.12 -4.82 2.29
C PRO A 33 -13.80 -5.52 2.58
N ALA A 34 -13.50 -6.58 1.82
CA ALA A 34 -12.33 -7.41 2.05
C ALA A 34 -11.18 -6.45 2.30
N ALA A 35 -10.56 -6.51 3.48
CA ALA A 35 -9.68 -5.45 3.97
C ALA A 35 -8.80 -5.01 2.82
N ALA A 36 -9.09 -3.82 2.28
CA ALA A 36 -8.47 -3.37 1.05
C ALA A 36 -6.95 -3.48 1.26
N GLY A 37 -6.25 -4.06 0.29
CA GLY A 37 -4.80 -4.13 0.35
C GLY A 37 -4.19 -2.75 0.61
N PRO A 38 -2.92 -2.66 1.03
CA PRO A 38 -2.27 -1.37 1.20
C PRO A 38 -2.39 -0.53 -0.08
N ASP A 39 -2.74 0.74 0.07
CA ASP A 39 -2.89 1.66 -1.09
C ASP A 39 -1.56 1.87 -1.80
N LEU A 40 -0.45 1.75 -1.08
CA LEU A 40 0.91 1.90 -1.60
C LEU A 40 1.79 0.76 -1.09
N THR A 41 2.51 0.12 -2.00
CA THR A 41 3.48 -0.94 -1.68
C THR A 41 4.84 -0.62 -2.27
N PHE A 42 5.88 -1.18 -1.64
CA PHE A 42 7.26 -1.05 -2.08
C PHE A 42 7.93 -2.41 -2.11
N SER A 43 8.79 -2.63 -3.10
CA SER A 43 9.78 -3.70 -3.12
C SER A 43 11.14 -3.12 -3.49
N VAL A 44 12.18 -3.90 -3.20
CA VAL A 44 13.55 -3.60 -3.60
C VAL A 44 14.11 -4.82 -4.31
N ASP A 45 14.85 -4.61 -5.40
CA ASP A 45 15.47 -5.70 -6.16
C ASP A 45 16.58 -6.41 -5.37
N GLN A 46 17.32 -5.66 -4.56
CA GLN A 46 18.36 -6.18 -3.68
C GLN A 46 18.43 -5.43 -2.34
N PRO A 47 18.54 -6.14 -1.20
CA PRO A 47 18.56 -5.51 0.13
C PRO A 47 19.93 -4.90 0.49
N THR A 48 20.93 -5.05 -0.39
CA THR A 48 22.30 -4.60 -0.17
C THR A 48 22.85 -3.86 -1.38
N ALA A 49 23.69 -2.86 -1.15
CA ALA A 49 24.39 -2.09 -2.17
C ALA A 49 25.87 -1.92 -1.82
N THR A 50 26.73 -1.74 -2.82
CA THR A 50 28.09 -1.21 -2.62
C THR A 50 28.18 0.23 -3.10
N PRO A 51 29.12 1.05 -2.61
CA PRO A 51 29.44 2.33 -3.26
C PRO A 51 29.64 2.18 -4.77
N GLY A 52 29.01 3.05 -5.56
CA GLY A 52 29.03 3.02 -7.03
C GLY A 52 27.96 2.13 -7.68
N SER A 53 27.15 1.41 -6.90
CA SER A 53 26.05 0.58 -7.40
C SER A 53 24.71 1.32 -7.42
N THR A 54 23.73 0.71 -8.07
CA THR A 54 22.34 1.18 -8.12
C THR A 54 21.42 0.08 -7.59
N VAL A 55 20.44 0.48 -6.79
CA VAL A 55 19.36 -0.37 -6.28
C VAL A 55 18.03 0.16 -6.83
N ASN A 56 17.16 -0.74 -7.25
CA ASN A 56 15.86 -0.38 -7.82
C ASN A 56 14.75 -0.65 -6.80
N LEU A 57 13.98 0.39 -6.51
CA LEU A 57 12.75 0.30 -5.74
C LEU A 57 11.58 0.29 -6.72
N THR A 58 10.68 -0.67 -6.57
CA THR A 58 9.40 -0.66 -7.28
C THR A 58 8.32 -0.22 -6.32
N MET A 59 7.55 0.79 -6.71
CA MET A 59 6.48 1.38 -5.92
C MET A 59 5.15 1.24 -6.66
N THR A 60 4.14 0.65 -6.03
CA THR A 60 2.84 0.44 -6.66
C THR A 60 1.73 1.11 -5.85
N PHE A 61 1.12 2.12 -6.45
CA PHE A 61 -0.12 2.73 -5.96
C PHE A 61 -1.32 1.99 -6.55
N THR A 62 -2.27 1.61 -5.70
CA THR A 62 -3.53 0.95 -6.09
C THR A 62 -4.71 1.82 -5.65
N ASN A 63 -5.60 2.18 -6.58
CA ASN A 63 -6.87 2.78 -6.20
C ASN A 63 -7.82 1.69 -5.68
N ASN A 64 -7.86 1.52 -4.36
CA ASN A 64 -8.77 0.58 -3.69
C ASN A 64 -10.18 1.15 -3.45
N GLN A 65 -10.46 2.36 -3.92
CA GLN A 65 -11.76 3.01 -3.73
C GLN A 65 -12.76 2.56 -4.78
N ALA A 66 -14.05 2.76 -4.48
CA ALA A 66 -15.14 2.47 -5.40
C ALA A 66 -15.30 3.52 -6.52
N THR A 67 -14.60 4.65 -6.42
CA THR A 67 -14.64 5.76 -7.38
C THR A 67 -13.25 6.12 -7.87
N ASP A 68 -13.17 6.85 -8.98
CA ASP A 68 -11.91 7.34 -9.51
C ASP A 68 -11.20 8.21 -8.47
N VAL A 69 -9.86 8.17 -8.51
CA VAL A 69 -8.99 9.13 -7.84
C VAL A 69 -8.68 10.27 -8.80
N TRP A 70 -8.93 11.50 -8.38
CA TRP A 70 -8.88 12.72 -9.21
C TRP A 70 -7.72 13.63 -8.86
N PHE A 71 -7.07 13.39 -7.73
CA PHE A 71 -5.88 14.10 -7.30
C PHE A 71 -4.99 13.17 -6.49
N VAL A 72 -3.68 13.26 -6.71
CA VAL A 72 -2.68 12.56 -5.89
C VAL A 72 -1.53 13.52 -5.61
N TYR A 73 -1.17 13.64 -4.34
CA TYR A 73 0.07 14.24 -3.90
C TYR A 73 0.92 13.18 -3.22
N GLN A 74 2.12 12.96 -3.74
CA GLN A 74 3.04 11.98 -3.18
C GLN A 74 4.47 12.52 -3.14
N SER A 75 5.15 12.26 -2.03
CA SER A 75 6.58 12.53 -1.88
C SER A 75 7.30 11.33 -1.30
N VAL A 76 8.53 11.10 -1.75
CA VAL A 76 9.46 10.10 -1.21
C VAL A 76 10.65 10.82 -0.60
N GLN A 77 10.95 10.53 0.66
CA GLN A 77 11.96 11.24 1.44
C GLN A 77 12.81 10.25 2.24
N PRO A 78 14.07 10.60 2.57
CA PRO A 78 14.89 9.74 3.41
C PRO A 78 14.32 9.66 4.82
N THR A 79 14.42 8.48 5.44
CA THR A 79 14.06 8.32 6.85
C THR A 79 15.05 9.07 7.75
N TRP A 80 14.61 9.40 8.97
CA TRP A 80 15.48 10.05 9.95
C TRP A 80 16.82 9.31 10.15
N PRO A 81 16.87 7.98 10.40
CA PRO A 81 18.14 7.25 10.50
C PRO A 81 19.08 7.44 9.31
N THR A 82 18.54 7.46 8.08
CA THR A 82 19.33 7.72 6.87
C THR A 82 19.94 9.13 6.90
N THR A 83 19.17 10.15 7.31
CA THR A 83 19.68 11.53 7.39
C THR A 83 20.78 11.71 8.45
N GLN A 84 20.86 10.81 9.45
CA GLN A 84 21.92 10.82 10.47
C GLN A 84 23.24 10.20 9.99
N ARG A 85 23.29 9.74 8.73
CA ARG A 85 24.48 9.16 8.10
C ARG A 85 24.99 10.07 6.99
N PRO A 86 25.65 11.20 7.32
CA PRO A 86 26.17 12.14 6.33
C PRO A 86 27.30 11.55 5.46
N ASP A 87 27.86 10.41 5.88
CA ASP A 87 28.81 9.63 5.10
C ASP A 87 28.14 8.88 3.93
N LEU A 88 26.85 8.53 4.04
CA LEU A 88 26.14 7.84 2.97
C LEU A 88 25.71 8.84 1.89
N LYS A 89 26.25 8.67 0.69
CA LYS A 89 25.97 9.52 -0.48
C LYS A 89 25.13 8.74 -1.48
N TYR A 90 23.93 9.22 -1.76
CA TYR A 90 23.00 8.58 -2.67
C TYR A 90 22.12 9.60 -3.36
N ALA A 91 21.52 9.22 -4.48
CA ALA A 91 20.52 10.02 -5.17
C ALA A 91 19.54 9.11 -5.92
N PHE A 92 18.30 9.58 -6.08
CA PHE A 92 17.37 9.03 -7.04
C PHE A 92 17.86 9.36 -8.45
N SER A 93 18.44 8.38 -9.15
CA SER A 93 19.02 8.58 -10.49
C SER A 93 17.98 8.46 -11.60
N SER A 94 16.88 7.75 -11.37
CA SER A 94 15.74 7.71 -12.27
C SER A 94 14.42 7.50 -11.53
N CYS A 95 13.33 7.86 -12.21
CA CYS A 95 11.97 7.60 -11.79
C CYS A 95 11.13 7.43 -13.05
N THR A 96 10.65 6.23 -13.31
CA THR A 96 10.00 5.88 -14.58
C THR A 96 8.69 5.15 -14.36
N ALA A 97 7.63 5.65 -14.98
CA ALA A 97 6.36 4.94 -15.14
C ALA A 97 5.51 5.56 -16.25
N GLN A 98 4.55 4.80 -16.76
CA GLN A 98 3.54 5.35 -17.66
C GLN A 98 2.56 6.25 -16.89
N GLY A 99 2.38 7.48 -17.36
CA GLY A 99 1.44 8.42 -16.76
C GLY A 99 1.85 8.85 -15.36
N VAL A 100 3.15 8.88 -15.07
CA VAL A 100 3.68 9.47 -13.83
C VAL A 100 4.82 10.40 -14.20
N THR A 101 4.80 11.59 -13.62
CA THR A 101 5.89 12.56 -13.73
C THR A 101 6.53 12.72 -12.37
N CYS A 102 7.83 12.52 -12.31
CA CYS A 102 8.61 12.69 -11.10
C CYS A 102 9.39 14.00 -11.11
N SER A 103 9.59 14.57 -9.93
CA SER A 103 10.42 15.75 -9.70
C SER A 103 11.47 15.43 -8.64
N GLY A 104 12.64 16.06 -8.70
CA GLY A 104 13.71 15.84 -7.73
C GLY A 104 14.72 14.74 -8.08
N THR A 105 14.63 14.13 -9.28
CA THR A 105 15.67 13.22 -9.78
C THR A 105 17.04 13.92 -9.77
N GLY A 106 18.07 13.21 -9.32
CA GLY A 106 19.39 13.75 -9.01
C GLY A 106 19.56 14.20 -7.55
N GLY A 107 18.48 14.24 -6.76
CA GLY A 107 18.50 14.52 -5.32
C GLY A 107 18.17 13.31 -4.46
N THR A 108 17.99 13.53 -3.16
CA THR A 108 17.66 12.49 -2.15
C THR A 108 16.17 12.36 -1.86
N SER A 109 15.34 13.18 -2.50
CA SER A 109 13.89 13.20 -2.32
C SER A 109 13.21 13.34 -3.67
N LEU A 110 12.02 12.75 -3.81
CA LEU A 110 11.21 12.81 -5.02
C LEU A 110 9.81 13.34 -4.73
N GLY A 111 9.26 14.11 -5.65
CA GLY A 111 7.81 14.27 -5.80
C GLY A 111 7.30 13.35 -6.90
N VAL A 112 6.18 12.67 -6.68
CA VAL A 112 5.56 11.73 -7.64
C VAL A 112 4.17 12.23 -7.99
N ASN A 113 3.92 12.48 -9.28
CA ASN A 113 2.66 13.05 -9.77
C ASN A 113 2.02 12.10 -10.77
N TYR A 114 0.84 11.58 -10.47
CA TYR A 114 0.12 10.64 -11.33
C TYR A 114 -0.78 11.38 -12.32
N ALA A 115 -0.88 10.83 -13.53
CA ALA A 115 -1.94 11.17 -14.46
C ALA A 115 -3.27 10.64 -13.90
N VAL A 116 -4.15 11.59 -13.62
CA VAL A 116 -5.51 11.39 -13.11
C VAL A 116 -6.52 11.59 -14.26
N PRO A 117 -7.71 10.95 -14.20
CA PRO A 117 -8.17 10.07 -13.13
C PRO A 117 -7.47 8.70 -13.08
N VAL A 118 -7.41 8.10 -11.90
CA VAL A 118 -7.02 6.69 -11.69
C VAL A 118 -8.27 5.89 -11.35
N PRO A 119 -8.78 5.02 -12.25
CA PRO A 119 -10.03 4.29 -12.02
C PRO A 119 -9.99 3.30 -10.85
N PRO A 120 -11.15 2.89 -10.28
CA PRO A 120 -11.24 1.82 -9.29
C PRO A 120 -10.49 0.56 -9.71
N GLY A 121 -9.66 0.04 -8.81
CA GLY A 121 -8.84 -1.17 -9.03
C GLY A 121 -7.64 -0.96 -9.96
N ALA A 122 -7.47 0.20 -10.59
CA ALA A 122 -6.30 0.48 -11.40
C ALA A 122 -5.05 0.67 -10.54
N GLN A 123 -3.90 0.29 -11.11
CA GLN A 123 -2.61 0.42 -10.47
C GLN A 123 -1.69 1.33 -11.26
N ARG A 124 -0.79 2.01 -10.54
CA ARG A 124 0.31 2.79 -11.09
C ARG A 124 1.60 2.30 -10.45
N THR A 125 2.42 1.62 -11.25
CA THR A 125 3.72 1.10 -10.81
C THR A 125 4.83 2.03 -11.28
N VAL A 126 5.70 2.43 -10.36
CA VAL A 126 6.81 3.34 -10.58
C VAL A 126 8.10 2.65 -10.20
N ASP A 127 9.05 2.63 -11.14
CA ASP A 127 10.41 2.15 -10.89
C ASP A 127 11.30 3.33 -10.54
N LEU A 128 11.95 3.25 -9.38
CA LEU A 128 12.84 4.26 -8.84
C LEU A 128 14.25 3.68 -8.76
N ALA A 129 15.23 4.28 -9.43
CA ALA A 129 16.62 3.90 -9.26
C ALA A 129 17.27 4.78 -8.20
N VAL A 130 17.90 4.17 -7.21
CA VAL A 130 18.71 4.85 -6.19
C VAL A 130 20.16 4.47 -6.40
N THR A 131 20.98 5.43 -6.80
CA THR A 131 22.42 5.24 -6.99
C THR A 131 23.15 5.62 -5.72
N VAL A 132 23.99 4.71 -5.22
CA VAL A 132 24.94 4.99 -4.14
C VAL A 132 26.22 5.52 -4.77
N ALA A 133 26.67 6.71 -4.37
CA ALA A 133 27.84 7.34 -4.98
C ALA A 133 29.11 6.47 -4.77
N PRO A 134 30.07 6.47 -5.70
CA PRO A 134 31.33 5.71 -5.56
C PRO A 134 32.13 6.07 -4.31
N ASP A 135 32.03 7.32 -3.85
CA ASP A 135 32.71 7.85 -2.66
C ASP A 135 31.79 7.89 -1.41
N SER A 136 30.67 7.16 -1.44
CA SER A 136 29.83 6.96 -0.27
C SER A 136 30.56 6.16 0.81
N GLY A 137 30.28 6.47 2.07
CA GLY A 137 30.54 5.60 3.19
C GLY A 137 29.80 4.27 3.06
N CYS A 138 30.16 3.32 3.94
CA CYS A 138 29.57 1.98 4.00
C CYS A 138 29.23 1.61 5.46
N ASN A 139 28.71 0.40 5.67
CA ASN A 139 28.18 -0.06 6.96
C ASN A 139 27.06 0.84 7.51
N GLY A 140 26.23 1.35 6.62
CA GLY A 140 25.04 2.10 6.95
C GLY A 140 23.86 1.68 6.11
N THR A 141 22.68 2.16 6.48
CA THR A 141 21.43 1.79 5.84
C THR A 141 20.79 3.01 5.21
N ILE A 142 20.36 2.86 3.97
CA ILE A 142 19.56 3.85 3.25
C ILE A 142 18.12 3.35 3.24
N GLY A 143 17.24 4.12 3.87
CA GLY A 143 15.81 3.87 3.89
C GLY A 143 15.03 5.14 3.56
N PHE A 144 13.86 4.95 2.97
CA PHE A 144 12.95 6.03 2.61
C PHE A 144 11.56 5.79 3.21
N TYR A 145 10.78 6.86 3.26
CA TYR A 145 9.34 6.76 3.42
C TYR A 145 8.66 7.58 2.34
N SER A 146 7.43 7.22 2.04
CA SER A 146 6.56 7.98 1.16
C SER A 146 5.36 8.48 1.93
N TYR A 147 5.09 9.78 1.82
CA TYR A 147 3.78 10.33 2.17
C TYR A 147 2.90 10.31 0.93
N LEU A 148 1.72 9.71 1.04
CA LEU A 148 0.70 9.65 0.00
C LEU A 148 -0.55 10.35 0.52
N TYR A 149 -1.10 11.25 -0.27
CA TYR A 149 -2.43 11.83 -0.11
C TYR A 149 -3.15 11.73 -1.45
N TYR A 150 -4.42 11.38 -1.44
CA TYR A 150 -5.23 11.42 -2.65
C TYR A 150 -6.69 11.75 -2.37
N GLU A 151 -7.34 12.29 -3.40
CA GLU A 151 -8.76 12.64 -3.38
C GLU A 151 -9.52 11.76 -4.36
N TYR A 152 -10.65 11.24 -3.90
CA TYR A 152 -11.55 10.38 -4.66
C TYR A 152 -13.00 10.87 -4.50
N ASP A 153 -13.94 10.22 -5.18
CA ASP A 153 -15.35 10.62 -5.15
C ASP A 153 -15.55 12.09 -5.55
N ASN A 154 -14.92 12.48 -6.66
CA ASN A 154 -14.94 13.84 -7.20
C ASN A 154 -14.49 14.90 -6.17
N GLY A 155 -13.47 14.57 -5.38
CA GLY A 155 -12.87 15.46 -4.37
C GLY A 155 -13.63 15.54 -3.06
N GLN A 156 -14.72 14.79 -2.88
CA GLN A 156 -15.50 14.81 -1.64
C GLN A 156 -14.90 13.94 -0.53
N SER A 157 -14.03 13.00 -0.89
CA SER A 157 -13.37 12.09 0.04
C SER A 157 -11.87 12.10 -0.17
N VAL A 158 -11.13 11.91 0.93
CA VAL A 158 -9.67 11.94 0.93
C VAL A 158 -9.12 10.77 1.73
N LYS A 159 -7.91 10.32 1.38
CA LYS A 159 -7.16 9.37 2.19
C LYS A 159 -5.67 9.68 2.10
N ASP A 160 -4.98 9.49 3.21
CA ASP A 160 -3.55 9.72 3.32
C ASP A 160 -2.85 8.65 4.17
N GLY A 161 -1.52 8.62 4.09
CA GLY A 161 -0.70 7.73 4.89
C GLY A 161 0.79 7.88 4.64
N VAL A 162 1.58 7.31 5.56
CA VAL A 162 3.03 7.19 5.47
C VAL A 162 3.40 5.72 5.28
N PHE A 163 4.21 5.45 4.27
CA PHE A 163 4.59 4.10 3.86
C PHE A 163 6.12 4.01 3.78
N THR A 164 6.72 3.12 4.55
CA THR A 164 8.18 2.93 4.55
C THR A 164 8.62 1.99 3.44
N THR A 165 9.75 2.29 2.80
CA THR A 165 10.37 1.37 1.85
C THR A 165 11.10 0.25 2.59
N PRO A 166 11.36 -0.89 1.95
CA PRO A 166 12.47 -1.74 2.35
C PRO A 166 13.77 -0.92 2.46
N GLU A 167 14.59 -1.28 3.44
CA GLU A 167 15.87 -0.64 3.68
C GLU A 167 16.99 -1.32 2.88
N THR A 168 17.94 -0.52 2.39
CA THR A 168 19.12 -0.98 1.65
C THR A 168 20.37 -0.82 2.50
N ARG A 169 21.04 -1.93 2.82
CA ARG A 169 22.32 -1.91 3.54
C ARG A 169 23.47 -1.62 2.59
N VAL A 170 24.21 -0.54 2.81
CA VAL A 170 25.46 -0.27 2.09
C VAL A 170 26.59 -1.07 2.72
N VAL A 171 27.11 -2.05 1.98
CA VAL A 171 28.26 -2.88 2.37
C VAL A 171 29.53 -2.30 1.76
N CYS A 172 30.66 -2.44 2.48
CA CYS A 172 31.94 -1.96 1.97
C CYS A 172 32.38 -2.83 0.78
N ALA A 173 33.03 -2.22 -0.21
CA ALA A 173 33.68 -2.98 -1.26
C ALA A 173 34.74 -3.91 -0.63
N PRO A 174 34.95 -5.13 -1.16
CA PRO A 174 36.08 -5.95 -0.76
C PRO A 174 37.37 -5.15 -0.97
N ALA A 175 38.33 -5.31 -0.07
CA ALA A 175 39.66 -4.72 -0.26
C ALA A 175 40.21 -5.21 -1.62
N PRO A 176 40.82 -4.33 -2.44
CA PRO A 176 41.49 -4.80 -3.64
C PRO A 176 42.54 -5.83 -3.22
N ASP A 177 42.44 -7.02 -3.79
CA ASP A 177 43.38 -8.11 -3.52
C ASP A 177 44.80 -7.57 -3.71
N GLY A 178 45.58 -7.59 -2.62
CA GLY A 178 46.88 -6.96 -2.57
C GLY A 178 47.79 -7.45 -3.70
N SER A 179 48.13 -6.55 -4.61
CA SER A 179 49.14 -6.72 -5.65
C SER A 179 50.54 -6.79 -5.07
#